data_AF-A0A8J7XLD4-F1
#
_entry.id   AF-A0A8J7XLD4-F1
#
_cell.length_a   1.000
_cell.length_b   1.000
_cell.length_c   1.000
_cell.angle_alpha   90.00
_cell.angle_beta   90.00
_cell.angle_gamma   90.00
#
_symmetry.space_group_name_H-M   'P 1'
#
loop_
_entity.id
_entity.type
_entity.pdbx_description
1 polymer ?
#
loop_
_entity_poly.entity_id
_entity_poly.type
_entity_poly.pdbx_seq_one_letter_code
_entity_poly.pdbx_strand_id
1 'polypeptide(L)'
;MSEEDFERTWLKKFSRCLGEIAGEEIRKEIMKGSEGLSVNSSREKVITWSKEAMEKMDSLVDEKKRIDIVTSCACQYPTANLHEIRKTYEKTKDIDVVHRMLQEQFVSFLK
;
A
#
# COMPACT_ATOMS: atom_id res chain seq x y z
N MET A 1 -12.99 -12.03 -1.14
CA MET A 1 -11.54 -12.30 -1.26
C MET A 1 -11.08 -12.86 0.06
N SER A 2 -10.36 -13.99 0.07
CA SER A 2 -9.66 -14.43 1.29
C SER A 2 -8.46 -13.51 1.55
N GLU A 3 -8.01 -13.39 2.81
CA GLU A 3 -6.77 -12.64 3.16
C GLU A 3 -5.58 -13.09 2.29
N GLU A 4 -5.53 -14.38 1.97
CA GLU A 4 -4.51 -15.04 1.15
C GLU A 4 -4.39 -14.47 -0.29
N ASP A 5 -5.51 -14.01 -0.85
CA ASP A 5 -5.58 -13.46 -2.20
C ASP A 5 -5.17 -11.97 -2.20
N PHE A 6 -5.33 -11.29 -1.06
CA PHE A 6 -4.97 -9.88 -0.91
C PHE A 6 -3.45 -9.66 -0.94
N GLU A 7 -2.68 -10.38 -0.11
CA GLU A 7 -1.23 -10.16 0.00
C GLU A 7 -0.51 -10.44 -1.32
N ARG A 8 -0.84 -11.55 -1.98
CA ARG A 8 -0.28 -11.89 -3.31
C ARG A 8 -0.68 -10.87 -4.37
N THR A 9 -1.92 -10.40 -4.35
CA THR A 9 -2.41 -9.41 -5.32
C THR A 9 -1.71 -8.07 -5.13
N TRP A 10 -1.57 -7.63 -3.87
CA TRP A 10 -0.87 -6.41 -3.55
C TRP A 10 0.62 -6.49 -3.93
N LEU A 11 1.32 -7.58 -3.57
CA LEU A 11 2.73 -7.77 -3.89
C LEU A 11 2.99 -7.75 -5.41
N LYS A 12 2.10 -8.39 -6.20
CA LYS A 12 2.16 -8.35 -7.67
C LYS A 12 2.00 -6.93 -8.20
N LYS A 13 1.02 -6.17 -7.70
CA LYS A 13 0.79 -4.77 -8.09
C LYS A 13 1.99 -3.90 -7.75
N PHE A 14 2.52 -4.03 -6.53
CA PHE A 14 3.66 -3.28 -6.05
C PHE A 14 4.92 -3.55 -6.90
N SER A 15 5.27 -4.83 -7.10
CA SER A 15 6.37 -5.24 -7.98
C SER A 15 6.24 -4.67 -9.39
N ARG A 16 5.04 -4.69 -9.97
CA ARG A 16 4.79 -4.16 -11.32
C ARG A 16 5.01 -2.65 -11.37
N CYS A 17 4.42 -1.90 -10.44
CA CYS A 17 4.55 -0.44 -10.38
C CYS A 17 6.01 0.01 -10.18
N LEU A 18 6.76 -0.71 -9.34
CA LEU A 18 8.20 -0.47 -9.18
C LEU A 18 8.96 -0.61 -10.51
N GLY A 19 8.70 -1.67 -11.26
CA GLY A 19 9.34 -1.90 -12.57
C GLY A 19 8.98 -0.82 -13.60
N GLU A 20 7.69 -0.43 -13.66
CA GLU A 20 7.19 0.57 -14.61
C GLU A 20 7.70 1.99 -14.30
N ILE A 21 7.86 2.36 -13.02
CA ILE A 21 8.13 3.76 -12.61
C ILE A 21 9.59 3.98 -12.22
N ALA A 22 10.19 3.05 -11.49
CA ALA A 22 11.56 3.17 -10.97
C ALA A 22 12.59 2.38 -11.80
N GLY A 23 12.14 1.44 -12.62
CA GLY A 23 12.99 0.57 -13.41
C GLY A 23 13.37 -0.73 -12.68
N GLU A 24 13.85 -1.69 -13.47
CA GLU A 24 14.03 -3.07 -13.03
C GLU A 24 15.08 -3.24 -11.93
N GLU A 25 16.16 -2.46 -11.94
CA GLU A 25 17.21 -2.55 -10.93
C GLU A 25 16.74 -2.09 -9.54
N ILE A 26 16.03 -0.95 -9.49
CA ILE A 26 15.43 -0.46 -8.24
C ILE A 26 14.34 -1.41 -7.75
N ARG A 27 13.52 -1.94 -8.67
CA ARG A 27 12.53 -2.97 -8.35
C ARG A 27 13.17 -4.18 -7.67
N LYS A 28 14.25 -4.75 -8.23
CA LYS A 28 14.93 -5.91 -7.63
C LYS A 28 15.45 -5.61 -6.21
N GLU A 29 16.05 -4.44 -6.00
CA GLU A 29 16.59 -4.07 -4.69
C GLU A 29 15.50 -3.92 -3.62
N ILE A 30 14.39 -3.27 -3.97
CA ILE A 30 13.23 -3.11 -3.07
C ILE A 30 12.56 -4.46 -2.81
N MET A 31 12.39 -5.29 -3.85
CA MET A 31 11.70 -6.59 -3.75
C MET A 31 12.53 -7.69 -3.07
N LYS A 32 13.82 -7.48 -2.86
CA LYS A 32 14.71 -8.44 -2.20
C LYS A 32 14.16 -8.86 -0.82
N GLY A 33 14.03 -10.16 -0.60
CA GLY A 33 13.45 -10.74 0.62
C GLY A 33 11.97 -11.14 0.48
N SER A 34 11.32 -10.77 -0.62
CA SER A 34 9.93 -11.16 -0.91
C SER A 34 9.79 -12.62 -1.33
N GLU A 35 10.86 -13.26 -1.79
CA GLU A 35 10.86 -14.62 -2.34
C GLU A 35 10.45 -15.68 -1.31
N GLY A 36 10.70 -15.39 -0.03
CA GLY A 36 10.34 -16.25 1.09
C GLY A 36 8.97 -15.93 1.70
N LEU A 37 8.21 -14.98 1.15
CA LEU A 37 6.87 -14.65 1.59
C LEU A 37 5.85 -15.54 0.87
N SER A 38 4.95 -16.12 1.67
CA SER A 38 3.88 -16.99 1.21
C SER A 38 2.73 -16.95 2.19
N VAL A 39 1.61 -17.58 1.83
CA VAL A 39 0.43 -17.74 2.69
C VAL A 39 0.73 -18.42 4.03
N ASN A 40 1.84 -19.17 4.12
CA ASN A 40 2.28 -19.83 5.35
C ASN A 40 3.25 -18.96 6.19
N SER A 41 3.56 -17.75 5.74
CA SER A 41 4.42 -16.83 6.48
C SER A 41 3.66 -16.28 7.68
N SER A 42 4.36 -16.06 8.80
CA SER A 42 3.76 -15.34 9.91
C SER A 42 3.43 -13.91 9.51
N ARG A 43 2.39 -13.34 10.10
CA ARG A 43 1.99 -11.94 9.87
C ARG A 43 3.12 -10.99 10.21
N GLU A 44 3.87 -11.26 11.28
CA GLU A 44 5.03 -10.47 11.68
C GLU A 44 6.09 -10.43 10.57
N LYS A 45 6.34 -11.56 9.90
CA LYS A 45 7.30 -11.63 8.80
C LYS A 45 6.86 -10.76 7.62
N VAL A 46 5.58 -10.83 7.25
CA VAL A 46 5.01 -10.02 6.16
C VAL A 46 5.06 -8.54 6.51
N ILE A 47 4.71 -8.17 7.74
CA ILE A 47 4.74 -6.78 8.22
C ILE A 47 6.16 -6.22 8.22
N THR A 48 7.12 -6.97 8.77
CA THR A 48 8.54 -6.54 8.82
C THR A 48 9.08 -6.32 7.41
N TRP A 49 8.88 -7.28 6.50
CA TRP A 49 9.33 -7.12 5.13
C TRP A 49 8.65 -5.94 4.42
N SER A 50 7.34 -5.75 4.62
CA SER A 50 6.60 -4.65 4.00
C SER A 50 7.13 -3.28 4.46
N LYS A 51 7.48 -3.15 5.75
CA LYS A 51 8.11 -1.93 6.28
C LYS A 51 9.47 -1.68 5.64
N GLU A 52 10.33 -2.69 5.62
CA GLU A 52 11.66 -2.60 5.01
C GLU A 52 11.57 -2.23 3.51
N ALA A 53 10.60 -2.78 2.78
CA ALA A 53 10.38 -2.45 1.38
C ALA A 53 9.98 -0.98 1.18
N MET A 54 9.13 -0.43 2.06
CA MET A 54 8.75 0.99 2.03
C MET A 54 9.94 1.90 2.36
N GLU A 55 10.74 1.57 3.37
CA GLU A 55 11.95 2.33 3.73
C GLU A 55 13.00 2.31 2.61
N LYS A 56 13.19 1.17 1.95
CA LYS A 56 14.04 1.08 0.74
C LYS A 56 13.51 1.96 -0.38
N MET A 57 12.21 1.93 -0.66
CA MET A 57 11.61 2.80 -1.66
C MET A 57 11.84 4.28 -1.31
N ASP A 58 11.62 4.67 -0.06
CA ASP A 58 11.82 6.04 0.41
C ASP A 58 13.24 6.57 0.18
N SER A 59 14.23 5.69 0.31
CA SER A 59 15.66 6.03 0.09
C SER A 59 16.14 5.93 -1.36
N LEU A 60 15.51 5.11 -2.20
CA LEU A 60 15.99 4.81 -3.56
C LEU A 60 15.30 5.62 -4.66
N VAL A 61 14.15 6.24 -4.37
CA VAL A 61 13.41 7.04 -5.36
C VAL A 61 13.04 8.43 -4.84
N ASP A 62 12.93 9.38 -5.77
CA ASP A 62 12.46 10.73 -5.47
C ASP A 62 10.97 10.74 -5.06
N GLU A 63 10.55 11.82 -4.40
CA GLU A 63 9.21 11.98 -3.86
C GLU A 63 8.10 11.77 -4.88
N LYS A 64 8.30 12.27 -6.11
CA LYS A 64 7.30 12.14 -7.17
C LYS A 64 7.10 10.67 -7.52
N LYS A 65 8.19 9.93 -7.73
CA LYS A 65 8.11 8.49 -8.00
C LYS A 65 7.48 7.71 -6.84
N ARG A 66 7.76 8.08 -5.59
CA ARG A 66 7.11 7.45 -4.42
C ARG A 66 5.60 7.59 -4.46
N ILE A 67 5.13 8.82 -4.70
CA ILE A 67 3.71 9.12 -4.82
C ILE A 67 3.11 8.30 -5.98
N ASP A 68 3.75 8.31 -7.15
CA ASP A 68 3.27 7.59 -8.33
C ASP A 68 3.19 6.07 -8.08
N ILE A 69 4.19 5.47 -7.42
CA ILE A 69 4.22 4.03 -7.09
C ILE A 69 3.09 3.68 -6.12
N VAL A 70 2.99 4.38 -4.98
CA VAL A 70 2.03 4.06 -3.91
C VAL A 70 0.60 4.24 -4.40
N THR A 71 0.32 5.30 -5.17
CA THR A 71 -1.01 5.55 -5.74
C THR A 71 -1.36 4.53 -6.83
N SER A 72 -0.40 4.07 -7.62
CA SER A 72 -0.63 3.09 -8.70
C SER A 72 -0.83 1.66 -8.20
N CYS A 73 -0.29 1.31 -7.03
CA CYS A 73 -0.51 -0.01 -6.41
C CYS A 73 -1.69 -0.04 -5.43
N ALA A 74 -2.35 1.10 -5.19
CA ALA A 74 -3.46 1.20 -4.25
C ALA A 74 -4.63 0.27 -4.64
N CYS A 75 -5.33 -0.23 -3.62
CA CYS A 75 -6.58 -0.94 -3.85
C CYS A 75 -7.64 0.03 -4.37
N GLN A 76 -8.46 -0.42 -5.32
CA GLN A 76 -9.59 0.36 -5.79
C GLN A 76 -10.63 0.42 -4.66
N TYR A 77 -10.74 1.60 -4.05
CA TYR A 77 -11.73 1.86 -3.03
C TYR A 77 -12.98 2.48 -3.66
N PRO A 78 -14.19 1.98 -3.37
CA PRO A 78 -15.41 2.53 -3.96
C PRO A 78 -15.55 4.02 -3.68
N THR A 79 -15.66 4.83 -4.74
CA THR A 79 -15.79 6.29 -4.61
C THR A 79 -17.04 6.71 -3.84
N ALA A 80 -18.11 5.90 -3.90
CA ALA A 80 -19.32 6.09 -3.10
C ALA A 80 -19.03 6.13 -1.60
N ASN A 81 -18.09 5.32 -1.12
CA ASN A 81 -17.71 5.27 0.30
C ASN A 81 -16.83 6.45 0.72
N LEU A 82 -16.26 7.20 -0.24
CA LEU A 82 -15.43 8.38 0.02
C LEU A 82 -16.22 9.67 0.15
N HIS A 83 -17.52 9.68 -0.16
CA HIS A 83 -18.32 10.92 -0.19
C HIS A 83 -18.30 11.67 1.15
N GLU A 84 -18.61 10.99 2.25
CA GLU A 84 -18.63 11.60 3.58
C GLU A 84 -17.23 11.97 4.07
N ILE A 85 -16.23 11.15 3.75
CA ILE A 85 -14.83 11.43 4.08
C ILE A 85 -14.35 12.70 3.38
N ARG A 86 -14.68 12.85 2.09
CA ARG A 86 -14.33 14.04 1.29
C ARG A 86 -14.99 15.29 1.87
N LYS A 87 -16.28 15.21 2.19
CA LYS A 87 -17.03 16.31 2.82
C LYS A 87 -16.41 16.72 4.15
N THR A 88 -15.98 15.75 4.97
CA THR A 88 -15.27 16.03 6.21
C THR A 88 -13.94 16.75 5.95
N TYR A 89 -13.12 16.24 5.02
CA TYR A 89 -11.88 16.92 4.64
C TYR A 89 -12.10 18.34 4.16
N GLU A 90 -13.12 18.56 3.33
CA GLU A 90 -13.43 19.88 2.80
C GLU A 90 -13.80 20.89 3.89
N LYS A 91 -14.46 20.41 4.96
CA LYS A 91 -14.82 21.22 6.12
C LYS A 91 -13.68 21.44 7.10
N THR A 92 -12.88 20.42 7.39
CA THR A 92 -11.85 20.47 8.45
C THR A 92 -10.47 20.87 7.93
N LYS A 93 -10.18 20.56 6.66
CA LYS A 93 -8.82 20.56 6.09
C LYS A 93 -7.81 19.75 6.89
N ASP A 94 -8.31 18.78 7.65
CA ASP A 94 -7.55 17.95 8.57
C ASP A 94 -7.45 16.54 7.99
N ILE A 95 -6.24 16.17 7.56
CA ILE A 95 -5.95 14.86 6.99
C ILE A 95 -5.97 13.75 8.04
N ASP A 96 -5.65 14.06 9.30
CA ASP A 96 -5.63 13.07 10.39
C ASP A 96 -7.05 12.63 10.74
N VAL A 97 -8.02 13.55 10.67
CA VAL A 97 -9.44 13.23 10.81
C VAL A 97 -9.88 12.26 9.71
N VAL A 98 -9.56 12.57 8.46
CA VAL A 98 -9.90 11.73 7.29
C VAL A 98 -9.25 10.36 7.38
N HIS A 99 -7.98 10.33 7.78
CA HIS A 99 -7.22 9.10 7.93
C HIS A 99 -7.84 8.19 9.00
N ARG A 100 -8.23 8.73 10.17
CA ARG A 100 -8.94 7.96 11.19
C ARG A 100 -10.26 7.39 10.67
N MET A 101 -11.05 8.18 9.95
CA MET A 101 -12.31 7.70 9.36
C MET A 101 -12.09 6.54 8.39
N LEU A 102 -11.08 6.63 7.53
CA LEU A 102 -10.72 5.55 6.59
C LEU A 102 -10.26 4.29 7.33
N GLN A 103 -9.48 4.44 8.39
CA GLN A 103 -9.05 3.32 9.24
C GLN A 103 -10.24 2.63 9.91
N GLU A 104 -11.17 3.39 10.49
CA GLU A 104 -12.38 2.85 11.12
C GLU A 104 -13.25 2.09 10.11
N GLN A 105 -13.45 2.65 8.92
CA GLN A 105 -14.19 1.97 7.84
C GLN A 105 -13.50 0.68 7.40
N PHE A 106 -12.18 0.69 7.26
CA PHE A 106 -11.41 -0.50 6.88
C PHE A 106 -11.48 -1.59 7.96
N VAL A 107 -11.30 -1.24 9.23
CA VAL A 107 -11.43 -2.19 10.35
C VAL A 107 -12.86 -2.75 10.45
N SER A 108 -13.87 -1.93 10.20
CA SER A 108 -15.26 -2.37 10.16
C SER A 108 -15.52 -3.38 9.03
N PHE A 109 -14.91 -3.16 7.85
CA PHE A 109 -15.00 -4.08 6.71
C PHE A 109 -14.35 -5.44 6.95
N LEU A 110 -13.31 -5.51 7.80
CA LEU A 110 -12.61 -6.76 8.14
C LEU A 110 -13.33 -7.61 9.20
N LYS A 111 -14.35 -7.07 9.88
CA LYS A 111 -15.17 -7.79 10.85
C LYS A 111 -16.34 -8.49 10.16
#